data_AF-A0A6B3N809-F1
#
_entry.id   AF-A0A6B3N809-F1
#
_cell.length_a   1.000
_cell.length_b   1.000
_cell.length_c   1.000
_cell.angle_alpha   90.00
_cell.angle_beta   90.00
_cell.angle_gamma   90.00
#
_symmetry.space_group_name_H-M   'P 1'
#
loop_
_entity.id
_entity.type
_entity.pdbx_description
1 polymer ?
#
loop_
_entity_poly.entity_id
_entity_poly.type
_entity_poly.pdbx_seq_one_letter_code
_entity_poly.pdbx_strand_id
1 'polypeptide(L)' 'MTMDVVQPAGDPQIGNLATPVNSSGFTTAFINNLPAYRPGLSPFRRGLEVGMAHGYFLYGPLALL' A
#
# COMPACT_ATOMS: atom_id res chain seq x y z
N MET A 1 -24.65 -11.97 19.28
CA MET A 1 -24.40 -10.82 18.39
C MET A 1 -23.29 -11.21 17.44
N THR A 2 -23.56 -11.31 16.14
CA THR A 2 -22.55 -11.56 15.11
C THR A 2 -21.79 -10.26 14.86
N MET A 3 -20.47 -10.27 15.02
CA MET A 3 -19.61 -9.14 14.63
C MET A 3 -19.55 -9.07 13.10
N ASP A 4 -19.84 -7.91 12.54
CA ASP A 4 -19.75 -7.66 11.11
C ASP A 4 -18.39 -7.06 10.75
N VAL A 5 -17.67 -7.76 9.88
CA VAL A 5 -16.24 -7.54 9.60
C VAL A 5 -16.03 -6.50 8.50
N VAL A 6 -17.06 -6.22 7.70
CA VAL A 6 -17.01 -5.22 6.63
C VAL A 6 -17.88 -4.05 7.04
N GLN A 7 -17.27 -2.87 7.11
CA GLN A 7 -17.96 -1.64 7.51
C GLN A 7 -17.74 -0.54 6.48
N PRO A 8 -18.58 0.51 6.44
CA PRO A 8 -18.25 1.71 5.68
C PRO A 8 -16.92 2.31 6.12
N ALA A 9 -16.10 2.78 5.17
CA ALA A 9 -14.80 3.41 5.45
C ALA A 9 -14.97 4.86 5.96
N GLY A 10 -15.61 5.03 7.11
CA GLY A 10 -16.00 6.34 7.65
C GLY A 10 -17.44 6.68 7.30
N ASP A 11 -17.64 7.71 6.47
CA ASP A 11 -18.97 8.14 6.03
C ASP A 11 -19.60 7.08 5.07
N PRO A 12 -20.80 6.56 5.38
CA PRO A 12 -21.51 5.60 4.53
C PRO A 12 -21.84 6.08 3.11
N GLN A 13 -21.79 7.38 2.84
CA GLN A 13 -21.99 7.92 1.49
C GLN A 13 -20.73 7.83 0.62
N ILE A 14 -19.57 7.55 1.22
CA ILE A 14 -18.33 7.30 0.49
C ILE A 14 -18.38 5.87 -0.06
N GLY A 15 -18.15 5.72 -1.36
CA GLY A 15 -18.10 4.42 -2.05
C GLY A 15 -16.85 3.58 -1.72
N ASN A 16 -16.54 3.42 -0.43
CA ASN A 16 -15.40 2.66 0.07
C ASN A 16 -15.79 1.88 1.33
N LEU A 17 -15.29 0.64 1.43
CA LEU A 17 -15.55 -0.26 2.55
C LEU A 17 -14.26 -0.60 3.29
N ALA A 18 -14.31 -0.48 4.61
CA ALA A 18 -13.31 -0.97 5.53
C ALA A 18 -13.44 -2.49 5.64
N THR A 19 -12.67 -3.19 4.81
CA THR A 19 -12.56 -4.66 4.82
C THR A 19 -11.26 -5.09 5.52
N PRO A 20 -11.10 -6.37 5.89
CA PRO A 20 -9.82 -6.88 6.40
C PRO A 20 -8.64 -6.69 5.43
N VAL A 21 -8.90 -6.62 4.13
CA VAL A 21 -7.86 -6.36 3.13
C VAL A 21 -7.52 -4.88 3.08
N ASN A 22 -8.51 -3.99 3.10
CA ASN A 22 -8.34 -2.54 2.93
C ASN A 22 -7.82 -1.84 4.20
N SER A 23 -8.38 -2.21 5.36
CA SER A 23 -8.26 -1.42 6.59
C SER A 23 -7.86 -2.25 7.81
N SER A 24 -7.29 -3.45 7.63
CA SER A 24 -6.66 -4.14 8.75
C SER A 24 -5.45 -3.37 9.26
N GLY A 25 -5.15 -3.51 10.56
CA GLY A 25 -3.97 -2.89 11.16
C GLY A 25 -2.67 -3.26 10.44
N PHE A 26 -2.56 -4.49 9.93
CA PHE A 26 -1.42 -4.90 9.11
C PHE A 26 -1.38 -4.19 7.76
N THR A 27 -2.46 -4.20 6.97
CA THR A 27 -2.48 -3.53 5.66
C THR A 27 -2.14 -2.06 5.83
N THR A 28 -2.83 -1.36 6.74
CA THR A 28 -2.64 0.08 6.91
C THR A 28 -1.22 0.40 7.39
N ALA A 29 -0.65 -0.38 8.32
CA ALA A 29 0.74 -0.20 8.74
C ALA A 29 1.73 -0.46 7.61
N PHE A 30 1.54 -1.53 6.83
CA PHE A 30 2.42 -1.89 5.72
C PHE A 30 2.38 -0.84 4.60
N ILE A 31 1.19 -0.51 4.10
CA ILE A 31 1.00 0.43 2.99
C ILE A 31 1.49 1.83 3.37
N ASN A 32 1.17 2.33 4.58
CA ASN A 32 1.61 3.65 5.02
C ASN A 32 3.14 3.75 5.20
N ASN A 33 3.85 2.62 5.32
CA ASN A 33 5.30 2.59 5.40
C ASN A 33 5.98 2.33 4.05
N LEU A 34 5.24 2.15 2.95
CA LEU A 34 5.82 2.09 1.61
C LEU A 34 6.37 3.45 1.17
N PRO A 35 7.38 3.50 0.29
CA PRO A 35 8.00 4.76 -0.15
C PRO A 35 7.02 5.78 -0.72
N ALA A 36 5.92 5.33 -1.34
CA ALA A 36 4.87 6.18 -1.88
C ALA A 36 4.14 6.98 -0.79
N TYR A 37 3.92 6.38 0.39
CA TYR A 37 3.06 6.93 1.44
C TYR A 37 3.81 7.31 2.72
N ARG A 38 5.03 6.79 2.93
CA ARG A 38 5.80 6.97 4.16
C ARG A 38 6.05 8.45 4.45
N PRO A 39 5.67 8.99 5.62
CA PRO A 39 5.84 10.40 5.93
C PRO A 39 7.33 10.76 6.10
N GLY A 40 7.68 12.02 5.87
CA GLY A 40 9.03 12.53 6.11
C GLY A 40 10.11 12.19 5.06
N LEU A 41 9.75 11.51 3.96
CA LEU A 41 10.66 11.32 2.81
C LEU A 41 10.58 12.47 1.82
N SER A 42 11.75 12.98 1.40
CA SER A 42 11.86 13.82 0.21
C SER A 42 11.44 13.05 -1.04
N PRO A 43 10.87 13.72 -2.06
CA PRO A 43 10.47 13.05 -3.31
C PRO A 43 11.61 12.27 -3.97
N PHE A 44 12.85 12.79 -3.90
CA PHE A 44 14.03 12.11 -4.41
C PHE A 44 14.27 10.76 -3.72
N ARG A 45 14.19 10.71 -2.39
CA ARG A 45 14.41 9.46 -1.64
C ARG A 45 13.30 8.44 -1.90
N ARG A 46 12.06 8.89 -2.12
CA ARG A 46 10.97 8.01 -2.57
C ARG A 46 11.27 7.39 -3.93
N GLY A 47 11.65 8.23 -4.89
CA GLY A 47 12.00 7.80 -6.24
C GLY A 47 13.18 6.82 -6.25
N LEU A 48 14.18 7.04 -5.39
CA LEU A 48 15.32 6.14 -5.24
C LEU A 48 14.89 4.75 -4.75
N GLU A 49 14.12 4.67 -3.66
CA GLU A 49 13.67 3.38 -3.10
C GLU A 49 12.75 2.62 -4.09
N VAL A 50 11.84 3.34 -4.76
CA VAL A 50 10.96 2.77 -5.79
C VAL A 50 11.77 2.29 -7.00
N GLY A 51 12.72 3.10 -7.48
CA GLY A 51 13.56 2.79 -8.63
C GLY A 51 14.49 1.60 -8.39
N MET A 52 15.07 1.50 -7.19
CA MET A 52 15.88 0.34 -6.81
C MET A 52 15.06 -0.95 -6.80
N ALA A 53 13.86 -0.93 -6.21
CA ALA A 53 12.98 -2.10 -6.16
C ALA A 53 12.54 -2.55 -7.56
N HIS A 54 12.04 -1.62 -8.38
CA HIS A 54 11.55 -1.96 -9.72
C HIS A 54 12.67 -2.28 -10.69
N GLY A 55 13.83 -1.60 -10.60
CA GLY A 55 15.00 -1.91 -11.42
C GLY A 55 15.51 -3.33 -11.18
N TYR A 56 15.54 -3.78 -9.92
CA TYR A 56 15.91 -5.15 -9.58
C TYR A 56 14.86 -6.16 -10.06
N PHE A 57 13.57 -5.87 -9.84
CA PHE A 57 12.47 -6.73 -10.29
C PHE A 57 12.45 -6.95 -11.81
N LEU A 58 12.65 -5.88 -12.58
CA LEU A 58 12.59 -5.93 -14.05
C LEU A 58 13.81 -6.61 -14.68
N TYR A 59 14.97 -6.59 -14.03
CA TYR A 59 16.18 -7.21 -14.57
C TYR A 59 16.01 -8.70 -14.88
N GLY A 60 15.33 -9.46 -14.00
CA GLY A 60 15.18 -10.90 -14.16
C GLY A 60 14.52 -11.31 -15.48
N PRO A 61 13.27 -10.88 -15.75
CA PRO A 61 12.60 -11.17 -17.01
C PRO A 61 13.34 -10.64 -18.23
N LEU A 62 13.88 -9.42 -18.16
CA LEU A 62 14.57 -8.80 -19.30
C LEU A 62 15.92 -9.45 -19.65
N ALA A 63 16.57 -10.11 -18.68
CA ALA A 63 17.83 -10.80 -18.91
C ALA A 63 17.64 -12.24 -19.40
N LEU A 64 16.49 -12.86 -19.11
CA LEU A 64 16.27 -14.30 -19.30
C LEU A 64 15.31 -14.63 -20.46
N LEU A 65 14.35 -13.76 -20.76
CA LEU A 65 13.32 -13.96 -21.78
C LEU A 65 13.62 -13.12 -23.03
#